data_AF-A0A3B1C7T9-F1
#
_entry.id   AF-A0A3B1C7T9-F1
#
_cell.length_a   1.000
_cell.length_b   1.000
_cell.length_c   1.000
_cell.angle_alpha   90.00
_cell.angle_beta   90.00
_cell.angle_gamma   90.00
#
_symmetry.space_group_name_H-M   'P 1'
#
loop_
_entity.id
_entity.type
_entity.pdbx_description
1 polymer ?
#
loop_
_entity_poly.entity_id
_entity_poly.type
_entity_poly.pdbx_seq_one_letter_code
_entity_poly.pdbx_strand_id
1 'polypeptide(L)'
;MSMRKKYLKNQNECTITFTIPKSIGDKYKKISVVGEFNDWDQNAHQFKKTNSKGTYSVSVRVPVGGEYQFRYVADGIHWFNEEKADKQIAVPFGDSENSVVKI
;
A
#
# COMPACT_ATOMS: atom_id res chain seq x y z
N MET A 1 10.21 1.52 0.42
CA MET A 1 9.09 2.17 1.15
C MET A 1 8.92 1.43 2.47
N SER A 2 7.86 1.60 3.25
CA SER A 2 7.63 0.70 4.39
C SER A 2 6.16 0.43 4.66
N MET A 3 5.92 -0.77 5.19
CA MET A 3 4.60 -1.26 5.58
C MET A 3 4.67 -1.78 7.02
N ARG A 4 3.66 -1.46 7.83
CA ARG A 4 3.54 -1.93 9.22
C ARG A 4 2.17 -2.53 9.46
N LYS A 5 2.13 -3.74 10.01
CA LYS A 5 0.89 -4.43 10.40
C LYS A 5 0.59 -4.15 11.88
N LYS A 6 -0.67 -3.94 12.22
CA LYS A 6 -1.16 -3.81 13.59
C LYS A 6 -2.44 -4.62 13.73
N TYR A 7 -2.32 -5.74 14.43
CA TYR A 7 -3.44 -6.57 14.86
C TYR A 7 -4.11 -5.95 16.08
N LEU A 8 -5.43 -5.71 16.00
CA LEU A 8 -6.20 -5.23 17.13
C LEU A 8 -6.71 -6.45 17.91
N LYS A 9 -6.45 -6.48 19.22
CA LYS A 9 -6.96 -7.57 20.09
C LYS A 9 -8.49 -7.59 20.00
N ASN A 10 -9.06 -8.76 19.75
CA ASN A 10 -10.50 -9.03 19.65
C ASN A 10 -11.20 -8.55 18.36
N GLN A 11 -10.45 -8.15 17.34
CA GLN A 11 -11.03 -7.86 16.01
C GLN A 11 -10.45 -8.82 14.97
N ASN A 12 -11.30 -9.33 14.08
CA ASN A 12 -10.89 -10.11 12.90
C ASN A 12 -10.31 -9.20 11.81
N GLU A 13 -9.70 -8.07 12.18
CA GLU A 13 -9.14 -7.08 11.27
C GLU A 13 -7.70 -6.71 11.66
N CYS A 14 -6.88 -6.49 10.65
CA CYS A 14 -5.55 -5.92 10.79
C CYS A 14 -5.52 -4.54 10.13
N THR A 15 -4.91 -3.57 10.81
CA THR A 15 -4.59 -2.29 10.19
C THR A 15 -3.19 -2.35 9.60
N ILE A 16 -3.08 -2.14 8.30
CA ILE A 16 -1.82 -1.98 7.59
C ILE A 16 -1.57 -0.49 7.39
N THR A 17 -0.45 0.01 7.90
CA THR A 17 -0.01 1.39 7.64
C THR A 17 1.13 1.36 6.62
N PHE A 18 0.89 1.97 5.47
CA PHE A 18 1.89 2.18 4.43
C PHE A 18 2.53 3.55 4.61
N THR A 19 3.84 3.63 4.42
CA THR A 19 4.63 4.86 4.57
C THR A 19 5.58 5.05 3.40
N ILE A 20 5.55 6.24 2.82
CA ILE A 20 6.43 6.68 1.74
C ILE A 20 7.35 7.78 2.28
N PRO A 21 8.67 7.70 2.04
CA PRO A 21 9.60 8.74 2.46
C PRO A 21 9.33 10.04 1.71
N LYS A 22 9.62 11.18 2.36
CA LYS A 22 9.48 12.52 1.77
C LYS A 22 10.13 12.65 0.39
N SER A 23 11.30 12.05 0.20
CA SER A 23 12.06 12.07 -1.06
C SER A 23 11.33 11.46 -2.25
N ILE A 24 10.37 10.58 -2.02
CA ILE A 24 9.49 10.02 -3.06
C ILE A 24 8.18 10.79 -3.07
N GLY A 25 7.58 11.03 -1.91
CA GLY A 25 6.28 11.69 -1.79
C GLY A 25 6.23 13.10 -2.39
N ASP A 26 7.31 13.88 -2.25
CA ASP A 26 7.38 15.24 -2.82
C ASP A 26 7.64 15.26 -4.34
N LYS A 27 7.93 14.10 -4.98
CA LYS A 27 8.13 14.02 -6.44
C LYS A 27 6.83 13.95 -7.23
N TYR A 28 5.73 13.58 -6.58
CA TYR A 28 4.44 13.31 -7.23
C TYR A 28 3.34 14.17 -6.61
N LYS A 29 2.29 14.48 -7.37
CA LYS A 29 1.15 15.28 -6.87
C LYS A 29 0.21 14.45 -6.03
N LYS A 30 -0.02 13.20 -6.43
CA LYS A 30 -0.86 12.23 -5.74
C LYS A 30 -0.17 10.88 -5.73
N ILE A 31 -0.24 10.20 -4.58
CA ILE A 31 0.17 8.81 -4.46
C ILE A 31 -0.95 8.08 -3.72
N SER A 32 -1.31 6.90 -4.18
CA SER A 32 -2.30 6.03 -3.56
C SER A 32 -1.78 4.61 -3.45
N VAL A 33 -2.29 3.87 -2.47
CA VAL A 33 -2.14 2.42 -2.43
C VAL A 33 -3.41 1.79 -2.99
N VAL A 34 -3.25 0.80 -3.87
CA VAL A 34 -4.34 0.10 -4.54
C VAL A 34 -4.14 -1.39 -4.44
N GLY A 35 -5.21 -2.16 -4.32
CA GLY A 35 -5.15 -3.60 -4.20
C GLY A 35 -6.53 -4.23 -4.07
N GLU A 36 -6.56 -5.53 -3.76
CA GLU A 36 -7.79 -6.29 -3.63
C GLU A 36 -8.71 -5.75 -2.51
N PHE A 37 -8.16 -5.11 -1.49
CA PHE A 37 -8.92 -4.52 -0.39
C PHE A 37 -9.70 -3.26 -0.75
N ASN A 38 -9.49 -2.67 -1.93
CA ASN A 38 -10.21 -1.50 -2.42
C ASN A 38 -10.53 -1.58 -3.91
N ASP A 39 -10.65 -2.81 -4.45
CA ASP A 39 -10.96 -3.05 -5.86
C ASP A 39 -10.06 -2.30 -6.83
N TRP A 40 -8.79 -2.11 -6.45
CA TRP A 40 -7.79 -1.35 -7.20
C TRP A 40 -8.14 0.13 -7.47
N ASP A 41 -9.04 0.72 -6.68
CA ASP A 41 -9.42 2.14 -6.82
C ASP A 41 -8.32 3.10 -6.33
N GLN A 42 -7.77 3.86 -7.28
CA GLN A 42 -6.72 4.85 -7.05
C GLN A 42 -7.16 6.04 -6.18
N ASN A 43 -8.46 6.23 -5.95
CA ASN A 43 -8.99 7.35 -5.17
C ASN A 43 -9.32 6.97 -3.72
N ALA A 44 -9.48 5.68 -3.43
CA ALA A 44 -9.93 5.23 -2.11
C ALA A 44 -8.89 5.43 -1.01
N HIS A 45 -7.60 5.20 -1.29
CA HIS A 45 -6.53 5.21 -0.28
C HIS A 45 -5.33 6.09 -0.69
N GLN A 46 -5.56 7.40 -0.79
CA GLN A 46 -4.53 8.39 -1.07
C GLN A 46 -3.63 8.65 0.16
N PHE A 47 -2.32 8.69 -0.07
CA PHE A 47 -1.32 9.06 0.92
C PHE A 47 -1.44 10.53 1.33
N LYS A 48 -1.32 10.79 2.63
CA LYS A 48 -1.31 12.13 3.21
C LYS A 48 0.04 12.42 3.84
N LYS A 49 0.52 13.66 3.68
CA LYS A 49 1.74 14.14 4.32
C LYS A 49 1.54 14.21 5.83
N THR A 50 2.52 13.71 6.58
CA THR A 50 2.55 13.71 8.03
C THR A 50 3.46 14.84 8.51
N ASN A 51 2.93 15.67 9.43
CA ASN A 51 3.52 16.97 9.75
C ASN A 51 4.87 16.91 10.49
N SER A 52 5.17 15.82 11.20
CA SER A 52 6.35 15.75 12.08
C SER A 52 7.64 15.31 11.39
N LYS A 53 7.56 14.61 10.25
CA LYS A 53 8.74 14.06 9.53
C LYS A 53 8.71 14.30 8.02
N GLY A 54 7.63 14.90 7.50
CA GLY A 54 7.41 15.11 6.07
C GLY A 54 7.21 13.80 5.28
N THR A 55 7.09 12.67 5.96
CA THR A 55 6.73 11.37 5.37
C THR A 55 5.27 11.36 4.96
N TYR A 56 4.90 10.46 4.06
CA TYR A 56 3.53 10.28 3.60
C TYR A 56 3.00 8.96 4.15
N SER A 57 1.77 8.92 4.65
CA SER A 57 1.19 7.69 5.19
C SER A 57 -0.28 7.52 4.84
N VAL A 58 -0.71 6.27 4.73
CA VAL A 58 -2.10 5.85 4.62
C VAL A 58 -2.29 4.53 5.37
N SER A 59 -3.47 4.33 5.95
CA SER A 59 -3.80 3.09 6.66
C SER A 59 -5.00 2.42 6.01
N VAL A 60 -4.91 1.11 5.83
CA VAL A 60 -5.96 0.24 5.28
C VAL A 60 -6.31 -0.79 6.34
N ARG A 61 -7.59 -1.13 6.47
CA ARG A 61 -8.05 -2.24 7.30
C ARG A 61 -8.43 -3.41 6.42
N VAL A 62 -7.99 -4.60 6.79
CA VAL A 62 -8.27 -5.83 6.05
C VAL A 62 -8.58 -6.97 7.01
N PRO A 63 -9.44 -7.93 6.61
CA PRO A 63 -9.68 -9.14 7.39
C PRO A 63 -8.39 -9.95 7.63
N VAL A 64 -8.28 -10.54 8.82
CA VAL A 64 -7.19 -11.47 9.16
C VAL A 64 -7.36 -12.84 8.48
N GLY A 65 -6.25 -13.52 8.21
CA GLY A 65 -6.23 -14.84 7.57
C GLY A 65 -6.20 -14.81 6.04
N GLY A 66 -6.09 -13.62 5.44
CA GLY A 66 -6.04 -13.41 3.99
C GLY A 66 -4.66 -13.06 3.46
N GLU A 67 -4.46 -13.30 2.17
CA GLU A 67 -3.38 -12.68 1.39
C GLU A 67 -4.01 -11.68 0.43
N TYR A 68 -3.45 -10.47 0.35
CA TYR A 68 -3.96 -9.39 -0.50
C TYR A 68 -2.88 -8.87 -1.42
N GLN A 69 -3.16 -8.83 -2.72
CA GLN A 69 -2.32 -8.18 -3.72
C GLN A 69 -2.52 -6.67 -3.70
N PHE A 70 -1.44 -5.92 -3.85
CA PHE A 70 -1.45 -4.46 -3.86
C PHE A 70 -0.26 -3.87 -4.61
N ARG A 71 -0.37 -2.59 -4.97
CA ARG A 71 0.69 -1.74 -5.51
C ARG A 71 0.52 -0.30 -5.05
N TYR A 72 1.55 0.52 -5.25
CA TYR A 72 1.45 1.97 -5.16
C TYR A 72 1.29 2.56 -6.55
N VAL A 73 0.44 3.56 -6.69
CA VAL A 73 0.28 4.33 -7.92
C VAL A 73 0.48 5.81 -7.64
N ALA A 74 1.35 6.46 -8.41
CA ALA A 74 1.57 7.90 -8.35
C ALA A 74 1.16 8.59 -9.64
N ASP A 75 0.45 9.72 -9.50
CA ASP A 75 -0.10 10.54 -10.58
C ASP A 75 -0.89 9.74 -11.65
N GLY A 76 -1.42 8.57 -11.27
CA GLY A 76 -2.22 7.67 -12.10
C GLY A 76 -1.45 6.80 -13.10
N ILE A 77 -0.15 7.05 -13.28
CA ILE A 77 0.64 6.43 -14.36
C ILE A 77 1.90 5.72 -13.86
N HIS A 78 2.42 6.09 -12.68
CA HIS A 78 3.63 5.50 -12.15
C HIS A 78 3.31 4.42 -11.12
N TRP A 79 3.69 3.19 -11.41
CA TRP A 79 3.42 2.05 -10.55
C TRP A 79 4.69 1.61 -9.80
N PHE A 80 4.56 1.38 -8.49
CA PHE A 80 5.64 0.92 -7.64
C PHE A 80 5.21 -0.28 -6.81
N ASN A 81 6.16 -1.15 -6.53
CA ASN A 81 6.00 -2.28 -5.63
C ASN A 81 6.62 -1.95 -4.27
N GLU A 82 6.13 -2.61 -3.22
CA GLU A 82 6.77 -2.60 -1.92
C GLU A 82 7.89 -3.64 -1.88
N GLU A 83 9.12 -3.17 -1.71
CA GLU A 83 10.33 -4.00 -1.59
C GLU A 83 10.28 -4.93 -0.37
N LYS A 84 9.53 -4.53 0.66
CA LYS A 84 9.34 -5.30 1.90
C LYS A 84 7.98 -6.00 1.97
N ALA A 85 7.36 -6.28 0.83
CA ALA A 85 6.16 -7.10 0.77
C ALA A 85 6.47 -8.53 1.23
N ASP A 86 5.44 -9.26 1.68
CA ASP A 86 5.63 -10.65 2.14
C ASP A 86 5.88 -11.60 0.96
N LYS A 87 5.35 -11.27 -0.22
CA LYS A 87 5.66 -11.92 -1.50
C LYS A 87 5.57 -10.93 -2.66
N GLN A 88 6.12 -11.34 -3.80
CA GLN A 88 5.82 -10.76 -5.10
C GLN A 88 5.23 -11.87 -5.99
N ILE A 89 4.18 -11.54 -6.74
CA ILE A 89 3.52 -12.47 -7.65
C ILE A 89 3.45 -11.83 -9.03
N ALA A 90 3.90 -12.56 -10.05
CA ALA A 90 3.78 -12.14 -11.44
C ALA A 90 2.32 -11.97 -11.85
N VAL A 91 2.00 -10.88 -12.54
CA VAL A 91 0.64 -10.72 -13.09
C VAL A 91 0.42 -11.73 -14.22
N PRO A 92 -0.80 -12.28 -14.39
CA PRO A 92 -1.05 -13.30 -15.41
C PRO A 92 -0.75 -12.85 -16.84
N PHE A 93 -0.84 -11.55 -17.10
CA PHE A 93 -0.62 -10.94 -18.40
C PHE A 93 0.29 -9.71 -18.25
N GLY A 94 1.60 -9.92 -18.33
CA GLY A 94 2.60 -8.85 -18.39
C GLY A 94 3.91 -9.15 -17.64
N ASP A 95 4.97 -8.41 -17.97
CA ASP A 95 6.27 -8.46 -17.29
C ASP A 95 6.27 -7.63 -15.99
N SER A 96 5.21 -7.75 -15.20
CA SER A 96 5.06 -7.01 -13.95
C SER A 96 4.70 -7.93 -12.80
N GLU A 97 4.96 -7.45 -11.59
CA GLU A 97 4.65 -8.17 -10.36
C GLU A 97 3.78 -7.30 -9.47
N ASN A 98 2.89 -7.93 -8.72
CA ASN A 98 2.15 -7.32 -7.63
C ASN A 98 2.84 -7.63 -6.29
N SER A 99 2.84 -6.68 -5.37
CA SER A 99 3.21 -6.93 -3.98
C SER A 99 2.07 -7.67 -3.28
N VAL A 100 2.41 -8.60 -2.39
CA VAL A 100 1.43 -9.33 -1.59
C VAL A 100 1.68 -9.08 -0.12
N VAL A 101 0.61 -8.79 0.61
CA VAL A 101 0.61 -8.72 2.07
C VAL A 101 -0.20 -9.88 2.63
N LYS A 102 0.40 -10.62 3.57
CA LYS A 102 -0.27 -11.67 4.34
C LYS A 102 -0.66 -11.15 5.71
N ILE A 103 -1.88 -11.45 6.14
CA ILE A 103 -2.43 -10.94 7.40
C ILE A 103 -2.72 -12.07 8.36
#